data_AF-A0A960ZV14-F1
#
_entry.id   AF-A0A960ZV14-F1
#
_cell.length_a   1.000
_cell.length_b   1.000
_cell.length_c   1.000
_cell.angle_alpha   90.00
_cell.angle_beta   90.00
_cell.angle_gamma   90.00
#
_symmetry.space_group_name_H-M   'P 1'
#
loop_
_entity.id
_entity.type
_entity.pdbx_description
1 polymer ?
#
loop_
_entity_poly.entity_id
_entity_poly.type
_entity_poly.pdbx_seq_one_letter_code
_entity_poly.pdbx_strand_id
1 'polypeptide(L)'
;LPTFAKLAGATLPSDRSIDGRDATAFLLGESEKSPRDDYLYYTGCLLTAVRVNDWKLVLPRPANPPGTGWWGRMIEEIKTTQLYDLQSDPAETTNLADQHPEIIDRLMKRIEAACAELGDMKKTGSGARLFDAGPRIVGEAPRAKKGNASASESNAKPTTNRYDEAKPVGNLRFSFESGTLEDWEVVEGKFGQPVTTLAALPRHQDLPFARHGRHHLSTAVVSDDAPPSDQQIGVLESPVFVLEGDQIALLMGGGFDREQLYFGLVDSTTGEVLMKSGGKKDAQMRRIIWDVSKWKGARVRLRLVDHQTSGWGHLNVDDISVQGTLVGQTSTR
;
A
#
# COMPACT_ATOMS: atom_id res chain seq x y z
N LEU A 1 -8.99 8.62 23.62
CA LEU A 1 -10.38 9.01 23.29
C LEU A 1 -11.23 9.22 24.56
N PRO A 2 -11.47 8.22 25.45
CA PRO A 2 -12.40 8.40 26.58
C PRO A 2 -12.04 9.53 27.56
N THR A 3 -10.76 9.68 27.90
CA THR A 3 -10.27 10.79 28.75
C THR A 3 -10.65 12.16 28.18
N PHE A 4 -10.34 12.42 26.90
CA PHE A 4 -10.66 13.71 26.27
C PHE A 4 -12.16 13.91 26.08
N ALA A 5 -12.92 12.84 25.81
CA ALA A 5 -14.37 12.94 25.73
C ALA A 5 -14.97 13.42 27.07
N LYS A 6 -14.52 12.84 28.19
CA LYS A 6 -14.95 13.28 29.53
C LYS A 6 -14.55 14.72 29.82
N LEU A 7 -13.29 15.09 29.57
CA LEU A 7 -12.81 16.46 29.79
C LEU A 7 -13.55 17.50 28.94
N ALA A 8 -14.00 17.11 27.74
CA ALA A 8 -14.78 17.96 26.84
C ALA A 8 -16.30 17.93 27.12
N GLY A 9 -16.79 17.13 28.07
CA GLY A 9 -18.22 16.94 28.32
C GLY A 9 -18.97 16.21 27.20
N ALA A 10 -18.27 15.44 26.37
CA ALA A 10 -18.85 14.69 25.25
C ALA A 10 -19.32 13.30 25.69
N THR A 11 -20.47 12.87 25.15
CA THR A 11 -21.00 11.51 25.37
C THR A 11 -20.32 10.51 24.44
N LEU A 12 -19.88 9.38 24.99
CA LEU A 12 -19.32 8.29 24.19
C LEU A 12 -20.43 7.52 23.46
N PRO A 13 -20.16 6.98 22.25
CA PRO A 13 -21.09 6.09 21.57
C PRO A 13 -21.46 4.88 22.43
N SER A 14 -22.75 4.56 22.52
CA SER A 14 -23.28 3.40 23.25
C SER A 14 -23.50 2.17 22.36
N ASP A 15 -23.27 2.29 21.05
CA ASP A 15 -23.52 1.28 20.04
C ASP A 15 -22.32 0.35 19.80
N ARG A 16 -21.20 0.57 20.50
CA ARG A 16 -19.95 -0.17 20.30
C ARG A 16 -19.11 -0.22 21.56
N SER A 17 -18.34 -1.28 21.71
CA SER A 17 -17.28 -1.35 22.72
C SER A 17 -16.14 -0.39 22.36
N ILE A 18 -15.55 0.22 23.40
CA ILE A 18 -14.40 1.13 23.30
C ILE A 18 -13.31 0.60 24.22
N ASP A 19 -12.17 0.21 23.65
CA ASP A 19 -11.07 -0.36 24.43
C ASP A 19 -10.39 0.69 25.31
N GLY A 20 -10.43 1.96 24.91
CA GLY A 20 -9.89 3.06 25.71
C GLY A 20 -10.56 3.12 27.09
N ARG A 21 -9.79 3.54 28.10
CA ARG A 21 -10.33 3.83 29.44
C ARG A 21 -10.13 5.30 29.78
N ASP A 22 -11.02 5.87 30.58
CA ASP A 22 -10.84 7.21 31.10
C ASP A 22 -9.72 7.22 32.16
N ALA A 23 -8.66 7.96 31.88
CA ALA A 23 -7.51 8.12 32.77
C ALA A 23 -7.46 9.47 33.49
N THR A 24 -8.56 10.24 33.50
CA THR A 24 -8.59 11.60 34.06
C THR A 24 -8.11 11.63 35.51
N ALA A 25 -8.65 10.78 36.39
CA ALA A 25 -8.27 10.75 37.80
C ALA A 25 -6.78 10.41 37.99
N PHE A 26 -6.24 9.51 37.18
CA PHE A 26 -4.82 9.16 37.22
C PHE A 26 -3.93 10.32 36.75
N LEU A 27 -4.28 10.95 35.63
CA LEU A 27 -3.49 12.05 35.05
C LEU A 27 -3.53 13.34 35.89
N LEU A 28 -4.59 13.55 36.66
CA LEU A 28 -4.73 14.70 37.56
C LEU A 28 -4.20 14.43 38.98
N GLY A 29 -3.64 13.24 39.24
CA GLY A 29 -3.12 12.87 40.56
C GLY A 29 -4.22 12.61 41.62
N GLU A 30 -5.47 12.41 41.19
CA GLU A 30 -6.58 12.03 42.07
C GLU A 30 -6.59 10.51 42.34
N SER A 31 -5.84 9.74 41.55
CA SER A 31 -5.62 8.31 41.70
C SER A 31 -4.16 7.96 41.42
N GLU A 32 -3.55 7.18 42.31
CA GLU A 32 -2.21 6.60 42.11
C GLU A 32 -2.22 5.42 41.12
N LYS A 33 -3.41 4.91 40.79
CA LYS A 33 -3.58 3.74 39.90
C LYS A 33 -4.08 4.16 38.53
N SER A 34 -3.40 3.67 37.50
CA SER A 34 -3.88 3.70 36.12
C SER A 34 -5.23 2.95 36.02
N PRO A 35 -6.19 3.43 35.22
CA PRO A 35 -7.44 2.70 34.97
C PRO A 35 -7.23 1.41 34.17
N ARG A 36 -6.03 1.18 33.64
CA ARG A 36 -5.65 0.07 32.79
C ARG A 36 -4.46 -0.67 33.40
N ASP A 37 -4.63 -1.97 33.53
CA ASP A 37 -3.69 -2.95 34.04
C ASP A 37 -3.13 -3.87 32.95
N ASP A 38 -3.65 -3.78 31.72
CA ASP A 38 -3.25 -4.65 30.62
C ASP A 38 -3.08 -3.96 29.25
N TYR A 39 -2.21 -4.55 28.43
CA TYR A 39 -1.94 -4.12 27.05
C TYR A 39 -1.77 -5.34 26.14
N LEU A 40 -2.41 -5.30 24.99
CA LEU A 40 -2.26 -6.29 23.93
C LEU A 40 -1.41 -5.70 22.81
N TYR A 41 -0.44 -6.46 22.33
CA TYR A 41 0.46 -6.04 21.26
C TYR A 41 0.04 -6.74 19.97
N TYR A 42 -0.49 -5.98 19.03
CA TYR A 42 -0.88 -6.48 17.72
C TYR A 42 0.01 -5.92 16.62
N THR A 43 0.38 -6.77 15.67
CA THR A 43 0.95 -6.37 14.38
C THR A 43 -0.04 -6.74 13.28
N GLY A 44 -0.84 -5.78 12.82
CA GLY A 44 -2.01 -6.09 12.00
C GLY A 44 -3.01 -6.92 12.81
N CYS A 45 -3.41 -8.09 12.30
CA CYS A 45 -4.27 -9.03 13.03
C CYS A 45 -3.49 -10.05 13.87
N LEU A 46 -2.15 -9.97 13.93
CA LEU A 46 -1.31 -10.89 14.70
C LEU A 46 -1.14 -10.42 16.13
N LEU A 47 -1.67 -11.18 17.09
CA LEU A 47 -1.37 -10.97 18.52
C LEU A 47 0.03 -11.49 18.82
N THR A 48 0.96 -10.60 19.19
CA THR A 48 2.37 -10.93 19.41
C THR A 48 2.79 -10.99 20.87
N ALA A 49 2.10 -10.26 21.75
CA ALA A 49 2.37 -10.25 23.17
C ALA A 49 1.19 -9.72 23.99
N VAL A 50 1.23 -9.97 25.29
CA VAL A 50 0.39 -9.32 26.30
C VAL A 50 1.27 -8.79 27.42
N ARG A 51 0.94 -7.61 27.95
CA ARG A 51 1.46 -7.11 29.21
C ARG A 51 0.33 -7.00 30.21
N VAL A 52 0.55 -7.51 31.42
CA VAL A 52 -0.35 -7.33 32.57
C VAL A 52 0.49 -6.83 33.74
N ASN A 53 0.26 -5.59 34.15
CA ASN A 53 1.10 -4.86 35.10
C ASN A 53 2.58 -4.89 34.68
N ASP A 54 3.45 -5.47 35.50
CA ASP A 54 4.89 -5.52 35.28
C ASP A 54 5.32 -6.66 34.36
N TRP A 55 4.45 -7.64 34.11
CA TRP A 55 4.81 -8.85 33.37
C TRP A 55 4.41 -8.74 31.90
N LYS A 56 5.35 -9.02 31.01
CA LYS A 56 5.10 -9.13 29.56
C LYS A 56 5.39 -10.54 29.08
N LEU A 57 4.39 -11.15 28.45
CA LEU A 57 4.50 -12.44 27.78
C LEU A 57 4.56 -12.21 26.27
N VAL A 58 5.64 -12.68 25.63
CA VAL A 58 5.84 -12.63 24.18
C VAL A 58 5.58 -14.01 23.58
N LEU A 59 4.76 -14.06 22.54
CA LEU A 59 4.30 -15.30 21.92
C LEU A 59 5.28 -15.80 20.84
N PRO A 60 5.48 -17.12 20.73
CA PRO A 60 6.21 -17.73 19.63
C PRO A 60 5.61 -17.38 18.28
N ARG A 61 6.46 -17.08 17.30
CA ARG A 61 6.07 -16.76 15.93
C ARG A 61 7.26 -16.96 14.97
N PRO A 62 7.01 -17.34 13.72
CA PRO A 62 8.05 -17.35 12.70
C PRO A 62 8.47 -15.93 12.33
N ALA A 63 9.68 -15.75 11.80
CA ALA A 63 10.02 -14.52 11.09
C ALA A 63 9.10 -14.37 9.87
N ASN A 64 8.72 -13.13 9.54
CA ASN A 64 7.79 -12.83 8.45
C ASN A 64 6.49 -13.69 8.47
N PRO A 65 5.67 -13.60 9.54
CA PRO A 65 4.45 -14.38 9.68
C PRO A 65 3.50 -14.22 8.48
N PRO A 66 2.88 -15.31 7.98
CA PRO A 66 1.93 -15.24 6.88
C PRO A 66 0.82 -14.21 7.10
N GLY A 67 0.52 -13.43 6.05
CA GLY A 67 -0.54 -12.42 6.00
C GLY A 67 -0.35 -11.17 6.87
N THR A 68 0.86 -10.92 7.33
CA THR A 68 1.29 -9.60 7.86
C THR A 68 1.71 -8.62 6.76
N GLY A 69 1.57 -9.02 5.48
CA GLY A 69 1.87 -8.20 4.32
C GLY A 69 3.35 -7.80 4.24
N TRP A 70 3.61 -6.65 3.62
CA TRP A 70 4.97 -6.12 3.47
C TRP A 70 5.67 -5.87 4.81
N TRP A 71 4.91 -5.48 5.84
CA TRP A 71 5.42 -5.23 7.19
C TRP A 71 5.96 -6.48 7.89
N GLY A 72 5.54 -7.67 7.47
CA GLY A 72 5.97 -8.95 8.03
C GLY A 72 7.48 -9.13 8.10
N ARG A 73 8.23 -8.62 7.14
CA ARG A 73 9.70 -8.73 7.12
C ARG A 73 10.41 -8.01 8.28
N MET A 74 9.72 -7.09 8.95
CA MET A 74 10.22 -6.42 10.16
C MET A 74 9.89 -7.20 11.43
N ILE A 75 9.13 -8.29 11.32
CA ILE A 75 8.76 -9.16 12.44
C ILE A 75 9.78 -10.27 12.52
N GLU A 76 10.54 -10.26 13.63
CA GLU A 76 11.51 -11.29 13.97
C GLU A 76 10.84 -12.62 14.38
N GLU A 77 11.64 -13.69 14.28
CA GLU A 77 11.28 -15.00 14.80
C GLU A 77 11.42 -15.02 16.33
N ILE A 78 10.40 -15.53 17.01
CA ILE A 78 10.45 -15.91 18.42
C ILE A 78 10.18 -17.41 18.49
N LYS A 79 11.20 -18.19 18.85
CA LYS A 79 11.14 -19.65 18.80
C LYS A 79 10.32 -20.25 19.95
N THR A 80 10.45 -19.66 21.12
CA THR A 80 9.83 -20.15 22.35
C THR A 80 9.18 -18.99 23.09
N THR A 81 8.22 -19.30 23.96
CA THR A 81 7.55 -18.29 24.76
C THR A 81 8.57 -17.56 25.62
N GLN A 82 8.45 -16.23 25.70
CA GLN A 82 9.32 -15.41 26.53
C GLN A 82 8.49 -14.66 27.55
N LEU A 83 9.02 -14.53 28.77
CA LEU A 83 8.40 -13.78 29.85
C LEU A 83 9.43 -12.82 30.43
N TYR A 84 9.04 -11.56 30.59
CA TYR A 84 9.90 -10.50 31.12
C TYR A 84 9.19 -9.78 32.26
N ASP A 85 9.95 -9.51 33.33
CA ASP A 85 9.57 -8.58 34.38
C ASP A 85 10.06 -7.18 33.99
N LEU A 86 9.14 -6.34 33.51
CA LEU A 86 9.45 -4.99 33.05
C LEU A 86 9.73 -4.01 34.17
N GLN A 87 9.46 -4.35 35.44
CA GLN A 87 9.84 -3.52 36.57
C GLN A 87 11.36 -3.61 36.79
N SER A 88 11.92 -4.82 36.75
CA SER A 88 13.35 -5.05 36.93
C SER A 88 14.16 -5.03 35.62
N ASP A 89 13.55 -5.39 34.50
CA ASP A 89 14.19 -5.58 33.20
C ASP A 89 13.36 -4.92 32.08
N PRO A 90 13.30 -3.58 32.04
CA PRO A 90 12.55 -2.84 31.02
C PRO A 90 13.12 -3.02 29.61
N ALA A 91 14.34 -3.53 29.47
CA ALA A 91 15.02 -3.79 28.20
C ALA A 91 14.78 -5.20 27.65
N GLU A 92 14.00 -6.04 28.36
CA GLU A 92 13.61 -7.39 27.91
C GLU A 92 14.81 -8.29 27.61
N THR A 93 15.83 -8.25 28.48
CA THR A 93 17.11 -8.94 28.30
C THR A 93 17.13 -10.36 28.86
N THR A 94 16.33 -10.64 29.89
CA THR A 94 16.35 -11.92 30.62
C THR A 94 15.01 -12.62 30.50
N ASN A 95 14.97 -13.74 29.76
CA ASN A 95 13.77 -14.55 29.65
C ASN A 95 13.55 -15.40 30.92
N LEU A 96 12.41 -15.19 31.58
CA LEU A 96 12.01 -15.83 32.83
C LEU A 96 10.91 -16.90 32.65
N ALA A 97 10.58 -17.29 31.42
CA ALA A 97 9.44 -18.16 31.14
C ALA A 97 9.49 -19.52 31.86
N ASP A 98 10.65 -20.15 31.92
CA ASP A 98 10.83 -21.47 32.56
C ASP A 98 10.76 -21.39 34.10
N GLN A 99 10.94 -20.20 34.67
CA GLN A 99 10.99 -19.98 36.13
C GLN A 99 9.62 -19.64 36.72
N HIS A 100 8.69 -19.13 35.91
CA HIS A 100 7.39 -18.60 36.36
C HIS A 100 6.20 -19.16 35.58
N PRO A 101 5.99 -20.48 35.55
CA PRO A 101 4.87 -21.10 34.84
C PRO A 101 3.50 -20.57 35.30
N GLU A 102 3.36 -20.20 36.56
CA GLU A 102 2.13 -19.61 37.12
C GLU A 102 1.79 -18.25 36.49
N ILE A 103 2.80 -17.48 36.11
CA ILE A 103 2.61 -16.18 35.45
C ILE A 103 2.29 -16.40 33.98
N ILE A 104 2.94 -17.36 33.32
CA ILE A 104 2.59 -17.79 31.97
C ILE A 104 1.11 -18.13 31.89
N ASP A 105 0.62 -19.03 32.76
CA ASP A 105 -0.77 -19.48 32.78
C ASP A 105 -1.75 -18.32 32.95
N ARG A 106 -1.43 -17.37 33.85
CA ARG A 106 -2.24 -16.18 34.07
C ARG A 106 -2.32 -15.30 32.83
N LEU A 107 -1.19 -15.04 32.17
CA LEU A 107 -1.14 -14.16 31.00
C LEU A 107 -1.71 -14.86 29.75
N MET A 108 -1.55 -16.17 29.63
CA MET A 108 -2.18 -16.97 28.57
C MET A 108 -3.71 -16.92 28.65
N LYS A 109 -4.32 -16.96 29.84
CA LYS A 109 -5.77 -16.74 30.00
C LYS A 109 -6.22 -15.38 29.43
N ARG A 110 -5.41 -14.34 29.60
CA ARG A 110 -5.70 -13.02 29.04
C ARG A 110 -5.58 -12.99 27.52
N ILE A 111 -4.60 -13.70 26.96
CA ILE A 111 -4.46 -13.92 25.50
C ILE A 111 -5.65 -14.68 24.94
N GLU A 112 -6.10 -15.76 25.60
CA GLU A 112 -7.27 -16.52 25.17
C GLU A 112 -8.53 -15.66 25.14
N ALA A 113 -8.73 -14.83 26.17
CA ALA A 113 -9.80 -13.85 26.20
C ALA A 113 -9.68 -12.82 25.06
N ALA A 114 -8.48 -12.30 24.81
CA ALA A 114 -8.22 -11.38 23.69
C ALA A 114 -8.54 -12.02 22.33
N CYS A 115 -8.06 -13.23 22.10
CA CYS A 115 -8.33 -13.99 20.88
C CYS A 115 -9.81 -14.32 20.71
N ALA A 116 -10.58 -14.50 21.79
CA ALA A 116 -12.01 -14.71 21.73
C ALA A 116 -12.80 -13.43 21.43
N GLU A 117 -12.36 -12.29 21.97
CA GLU A 117 -13.02 -11.00 21.82
C GLU A 117 -12.62 -10.29 20.53
N LEU A 118 -11.32 -10.05 20.34
CA LEU A 118 -10.76 -9.24 19.24
C LEU A 118 -10.33 -10.10 18.06
N GLY A 119 -9.93 -11.34 18.33
CA GLY A 119 -9.40 -12.26 17.33
C GLY A 119 -7.88 -12.25 17.24
N ASP A 120 -7.40 -13.07 16.32
CA ASP A 120 -6.00 -13.18 15.88
C ASP A 120 -6.02 -13.63 14.41
N MET A 121 -4.86 -13.76 13.77
CA MET A 121 -4.70 -14.22 12.38
C MET A 121 -5.58 -15.42 12.04
N LYS A 122 -5.71 -16.39 12.97
CA LYS A 122 -6.45 -17.63 12.75
C LYS A 122 -7.91 -17.62 13.23
N LYS A 123 -8.36 -16.53 13.88
CA LYS A 123 -9.66 -16.49 14.54
C LYS A 123 -10.25 -15.10 14.49
N THR A 124 -11.45 -14.96 13.96
CA THR A 124 -12.19 -13.71 14.13
C THR A 124 -12.82 -13.66 15.53
N GLY A 125 -12.55 -12.58 16.25
CA GLY A 125 -13.12 -12.35 17.57
C GLY A 125 -14.60 -11.99 17.50
N SER A 126 -15.35 -12.32 18.55
CA SER A 126 -16.78 -12.03 18.67
C SER A 126 -17.11 -10.53 18.67
N GLY A 127 -16.19 -9.69 19.13
CA GLY A 127 -16.28 -8.23 19.12
C GLY A 127 -15.52 -7.57 17.96
N ALA A 128 -14.96 -8.36 17.03
CA ALA A 128 -14.23 -7.82 15.89
C ALA A 128 -15.17 -7.02 14.98
N ARG A 129 -14.79 -5.78 14.69
CA ARG A 129 -15.53 -4.90 13.77
C ARG A 129 -14.99 -5.06 12.37
N LEU A 130 -15.83 -5.59 11.49
CA LEU A 130 -15.48 -5.86 10.10
C LEU A 130 -15.96 -4.69 9.24
N PHE A 131 -15.06 -4.15 8.42
CA PHE A 131 -15.40 -3.15 7.40
C PHE A 131 -15.95 -3.80 6.12
N ASP A 132 -15.65 -5.08 5.91
CA ASP A 132 -16.08 -5.90 4.77
C ASP A 132 -17.14 -6.93 5.19
N ALA A 133 -17.80 -7.57 4.21
CA ALA A 133 -18.74 -8.66 4.45
C ALA A 133 -18.04 -9.92 5.01
N GLY A 134 -18.16 -10.12 6.33
CA GLY A 134 -17.82 -11.38 7.01
C GLY A 134 -16.35 -11.56 7.44
N PRO A 135 -16.11 -12.51 8.36
CA PRO A 135 -14.79 -12.78 8.94
C PRO A 135 -13.79 -13.28 7.89
N ARG A 136 -12.54 -12.79 7.94
CA ARG A 136 -11.41 -13.34 7.16
C ARG A 136 -10.38 -13.98 8.09
N ILE A 137 -10.02 -15.22 7.81
CA ILE A 137 -8.97 -15.97 8.54
C ILE A 137 -7.69 -15.96 7.70
N VAL A 138 -6.60 -15.48 8.28
CA VAL A 138 -5.28 -15.52 7.68
C VAL A 138 -4.64 -16.90 7.89
N GLY A 139 -4.56 -17.67 6.81
CA GLY A 139 -4.00 -19.03 6.79
C GLY A 139 -4.88 -20.05 6.08
N GLU A 140 -6.18 -19.77 6.01
CA GLU A 140 -7.18 -20.50 5.21
C GLU A 140 -7.73 -19.67 4.04
N ALA A 141 -7.04 -18.59 3.65
CA ALA A 141 -7.10 -18.26 2.24
C ALA A 141 -6.62 -19.52 1.51
N PRO A 142 -7.39 -20.09 0.56
CA PRO A 142 -6.82 -21.10 -0.31
C PRO A 142 -5.51 -20.51 -0.78
N ARG A 143 -4.40 -21.25 -0.66
CA ARG A 143 -3.27 -20.96 -1.54
C ARG A 143 -3.91 -20.85 -2.89
N ALA A 144 -3.96 -19.64 -3.45
CA ALA A 144 -4.36 -19.49 -4.82
C ALA A 144 -3.31 -20.30 -5.58
N LYS A 145 -3.63 -21.56 -5.88
CA LYS A 145 -3.07 -22.21 -7.04
C LYS A 145 -3.35 -21.20 -8.13
N LYS A 146 -2.27 -20.66 -8.70
CA LYS A 146 -2.32 -20.05 -10.01
C LYS A 146 -3.16 -20.99 -10.88
N GLY A 147 -4.40 -20.60 -11.20
CA GLY A 147 -5.34 -21.45 -11.93
C GLY A 147 -6.77 -21.38 -11.40
N ASN A 148 -7.58 -20.56 -12.07
CA ASN A 148 -9.03 -20.65 -12.29
C ASN A 148 -9.93 -21.04 -11.10
N ALA A 149 -10.71 -20.07 -10.61
CA ALA A 149 -12.14 -20.32 -10.37
C ALA A 149 -12.95 -19.00 -10.39
N SER A 150 -14.02 -19.07 -11.17
CA SER A 150 -15.06 -18.09 -11.45
C SER A 150 -15.81 -17.56 -10.22
N ALA A 151 -16.23 -16.31 -10.33
CA ALA A 151 -17.26 -15.67 -9.51
C ALA A 151 -18.64 -16.31 -9.69
N SER A 152 -19.43 -16.36 -8.61
CA SER A 152 -20.84 -15.92 -8.53
C SER A 152 -21.31 -16.08 -7.08
N GLU A 153 -22.00 -15.14 -6.43
CA GLU A 153 -23.08 -14.31 -6.98
C GLU A 153 -22.86 -12.81 -6.67
N SER A 154 -22.31 -12.11 -7.65
CA SER A 154 -23.06 -10.99 -8.21
C SER A 154 -23.21 -11.31 -9.68
N ASN A 155 -24.44 -11.19 -10.16
CA ASN A 155 -24.81 -11.54 -11.51
C ASN A 155 -24.24 -10.48 -12.48
N ALA A 156 -22.96 -10.59 -12.82
CA ALA A 156 -22.33 -9.86 -13.92
C ALA A 156 -20.95 -10.46 -14.25
N LYS A 157 -20.76 -10.96 -15.49
CA LYS A 157 -19.42 -10.86 -16.11
C LYS A 157 -19.06 -9.38 -16.16
N PRO A 158 -17.82 -9.02 -15.79
CA PRO A 158 -16.98 -8.49 -16.85
C PRO A 158 -15.55 -9.06 -16.82
N THR A 159 -15.22 -9.81 -17.87
CA THR A 159 -13.89 -9.87 -18.50
C THR A 159 -13.58 -8.57 -19.26
N THR A 160 -13.99 -7.42 -18.73
CA THR A 160 -13.79 -6.14 -19.40
C THR A 160 -12.75 -5.35 -18.64
N ASN A 161 -11.76 -4.86 -19.38
CA ASN A 161 -10.85 -3.80 -18.97
C ASN A 161 -11.68 -2.63 -18.39
N ARG A 162 -11.95 -2.63 -17.09
CA ARG A 162 -12.82 -1.62 -16.45
C ARG A 162 -11.95 -0.44 -16.09
N TYR A 163 -11.83 0.47 -17.05
CA TYR A 163 -11.20 1.76 -16.89
C TYR A 163 -11.96 2.61 -15.85
N ASP A 164 -11.21 3.43 -15.12
CA ASP A 164 -11.76 4.50 -14.30
C ASP A 164 -12.15 5.69 -15.20
N GLU A 165 -13.44 5.86 -15.50
CA GLU A 165 -14.01 6.95 -16.33
C GLU A 165 -13.89 8.36 -15.71
N ALA A 166 -12.87 8.58 -14.88
CA ALA A 166 -12.53 9.88 -14.34
C ALA A 166 -12.39 10.92 -15.46
N LYS A 167 -13.02 12.08 -15.25
CA LYS A 167 -12.84 13.21 -16.15
C LYS A 167 -11.38 13.67 -16.05
N PRO A 168 -10.68 13.82 -17.18
CA PRO A 168 -9.29 14.21 -17.12
C PRO A 168 -9.15 15.68 -16.70
N VAL A 169 -8.05 16.00 -16.01
CA VAL A 169 -7.84 17.32 -15.39
C VAL A 169 -7.14 18.28 -16.35
N GLY A 170 -7.62 19.50 -16.49
CA GLY A 170 -7.00 20.52 -17.36
C GLY A 170 -7.09 20.22 -18.86
N ASN A 171 -6.15 20.76 -19.65
CA ASN A 171 -6.15 20.75 -21.11
C ASN A 171 -5.07 19.85 -21.76
N LEU A 172 -3.93 19.59 -21.11
CA LEU A 172 -2.87 18.75 -21.67
C LEU A 172 -3.15 17.26 -21.44
N ARG A 173 -2.87 16.44 -22.45
CA ARG A 173 -3.09 14.99 -22.43
C ARG A 173 -1.87 14.27 -22.95
N PHE A 174 -1.46 13.22 -22.23
CA PHE A 174 -0.54 12.22 -22.72
C PHE A 174 -1.23 10.86 -22.58
N SER A 175 -1.85 10.40 -23.67
CA SER A 175 -2.69 9.19 -23.68
C SER A 175 -2.14 8.06 -24.54
N PHE A 176 -1.08 8.31 -25.33
CA PHE A 176 -0.46 7.32 -26.22
C PHE A 176 -1.41 6.71 -27.27
N GLU A 177 -2.61 7.27 -27.45
CA GLU A 177 -3.67 6.74 -28.32
C GLU A 177 -3.33 6.84 -29.81
N SER A 178 -2.29 7.60 -30.17
CA SER A 178 -1.68 7.56 -31.50
C SER A 178 -0.98 6.23 -31.81
N GLY A 179 -0.75 5.38 -30.81
CA GLY A 179 0.02 4.15 -30.93
C GLY A 179 1.54 4.36 -30.95
N THR A 180 1.99 5.57 -30.63
CA THR A 180 3.42 5.93 -30.59
C THR A 180 3.76 6.67 -29.30
N LEU A 181 5.05 6.90 -29.05
CA LEU A 181 5.50 7.78 -27.97
C LEU A 181 5.16 9.26 -28.21
N GLU A 182 4.64 9.62 -29.38
CA GLU A 182 4.38 11.01 -29.76
C GLU A 182 5.67 11.83 -29.60
N ASP A 183 5.63 12.88 -28.78
CA ASP A 183 6.78 13.72 -28.47
C ASP A 183 7.57 13.27 -27.22
N TRP A 184 7.30 12.07 -26.69
CA TRP A 184 8.12 11.50 -25.61
C TRP A 184 9.44 10.96 -26.16
N GLU A 185 10.52 11.21 -25.44
CA GLU A 185 11.87 10.82 -25.83
C GLU A 185 12.41 9.72 -24.91
N VAL A 186 13.05 8.71 -25.50
CA VAL A 186 13.91 7.77 -24.75
C VAL A 186 15.27 8.44 -24.58
N VAL A 187 15.55 8.94 -23.39
CA VAL A 187 16.79 9.68 -23.09
C VAL A 187 17.90 8.78 -22.56
N GLU A 188 17.56 7.58 -22.08
CA GLU A 188 18.49 6.56 -21.64
C GLU A 188 17.94 5.16 -21.95
N GLY A 189 18.83 4.21 -22.23
CA GLY A 189 18.47 2.81 -22.40
C GLY A 189 17.80 2.50 -23.74
N LYS A 190 17.06 1.38 -23.78
CA LYS A 190 16.39 0.93 -25.00
C LYS A 190 15.13 0.14 -24.65
N PHE A 191 14.01 0.59 -25.21
CA PHE A 191 12.74 -0.11 -25.20
C PHE A 191 12.42 -0.64 -26.60
N GLY A 192 11.68 -1.74 -26.69
CA GLY A 192 11.15 -2.28 -27.94
C GLY A 192 10.01 -1.42 -28.47
N GLN A 193 8.78 -1.89 -28.28
CA GLN A 193 7.53 -1.16 -28.55
C GLN A 193 6.87 -0.80 -27.20
N PRO A 194 7.31 0.29 -26.55
CA PRO A 194 6.82 0.64 -25.22
C PRO A 194 5.36 1.11 -25.25
N VAL A 195 4.77 1.41 -26.41
CA VAL A 195 3.34 1.68 -26.56
C VAL A 195 2.66 0.45 -27.15
N THR A 196 1.69 -0.09 -26.41
CA THR A 196 1.14 -1.44 -26.66
C THR A 196 -0.38 -1.46 -26.67
N THR A 197 -0.94 -2.38 -27.47
CA THR A 197 -2.37 -2.69 -27.52
C THR A 197 -2.77 -3.90 -26.66
N LEU A 198 -1.86 -4.46 -25.87
CA LEU A 198 -2.16 -5.59 -24.98
C LEU A 198 -3.14 -5.21 -23.87
N ALA A 199 -4.31 -5.84 -23.81
CA ALA A 199 -5.31 -5.56 -22.77
C ALA A 199 -4.92 -6.12 -21.38
N ALA A 200 -4.03 -7.11 -21.36
CA ALA A 200 -3.47 -7.76 -20.18
C ALA A 200 -2.13 -8.40 -20.55
N LEU A 201 -1.30 -8.73 -19.56
CA LEU A 201 -0.10 -9.55 -19.81
C LEU A 201 -0.50 -10.96 -20.30
N PRO A 202 0.24 -11.59 -21.23
CA PRO A 202 -0.14 -12.90 -21.79
C PRO A 202 -0.38 -14.00 -20.76
N ARG A 203 0.34 -13.97 -19.62
CA ARG A 203 0.22 -14.94 -18.52
C ARG A 203 -0.80 -14.55 -17.44
N HIS A 204 -1.44 -13.39 -17.56
CA HIS A 204 -2.35 -12.80 -16.58
C HIS A 204 -3.59 -12.18 -17.26
N GLN A 205 -4.23 -12.92 -18.16
CA GLN A 205 -5.39 -12.43 -18.94
C GLN A 205 -6.61 -12.08 -18.07
N ASP A 206 -6.68 -12.63 -16.85
CA ASP A 206 -7.66 -12.34 -15.82
C ASP A 206 -7.42 -11.00 -15.09
N LEU A 207 -6.26 -10.38 -15.29
CA LEU A 207 -5.86 -9.11 -14.69
C LEU A 207 -5.55 -8.08 -15.78
N PRO A 208 -6.59 -7.45 -16.38
CA PRO A 208 -6.38 -6.43 -17.40
C PRO A 208 -5.66 -5.21 -16.83
N PHE A 209 -4.96 -4.48 -17.71
CA PHE A 209 -4.21 -3.29 -17.34
C PHE A 209 -5.09 -2.13 -16.82
N ALA A 210 -6.42 -2.18 -17.00
CA ALA A 210 -7.33 -1.06 -16.69
C ALA A 210 -6.96 0.25 -17.42
N ARG A 211 -6.39 0.14 -18.63
CA ARG A 211 -6.02 1.28 -19.49
C ARG A 211 -7.24 2.06 -19.98
N HIS A 212 -7.04 3.33 -20.27
CA HIS A 212 -7.93 4.14 -21.08
C HIS A 212 -7.74 3.77 -22.56
N GLY A 213 -8.79 3.88 -23.37
CA GLY A 213 -8.67 3.66 -24.81
C GLY A 213 -8.07 2.31 -25.23
N ARG A 214 -7.19 2.34 -26.23
CA ARG A 214 -6.58 1.15 -26.83
C ARG A 214 -5.10 1.01 -26.54
N HIS A 215 -4.41 2.11 -26.28
CA HIS A 215 -2.97 2.12 -26.14
C HIS A 215 -2.60 2.53 -24.71
N HIS A 216 -1.41 2.13 -24.29
CA HIS A 216 -0.81 2.60 -23.06
C HIS A 216 0.69 2.37 -23.14
N LEU A 217 1.43 3.03 -22.27
CA LEU A 217 2.86 2.85 -22.15
C LEU A 217 3.17 1.72 -21.16
N SER A 218 4.06 0.81 -21.54
CA SER A 218 4.57 -0.28 -20.71
C SER A 218 6.06 -0.50 -20.96
N THR A 219 6.88 -0.49 -19.92
CA THR A 219 8.30 -0.86 -20.04
C THR A 219 8.53 -2.36 -20.07
N ALA A 220 7.53 -3.18 -19.71
CA ALA A 220 7.63 -4.64 -19.79
C ALA A 220 7.37 -5.18 -21.21
N VAL A 221 6.68 -4.44 -22.07
CA VAL A 221 6.29 -4.93 -23.40
C VAL A 221 7.40 -4.66 -24.40
N VAL A 222 7.93 -5.74 -24.99
CA VAL A 222 8.96 -5.66 -26.05
C VAL A 222 8.29 -5.46 -27.41
N SER A 223 7.21 -6.21 -27.66
CA SER A 223 6.24 -6.05 -28.72
C SER A 223 4.97 -6.82 -28.35
N ASP A 224 3.86 -6.54 -29.03
CA ASP A 224 2.59 -7.24 -28.73
C ASP A 224 2.66 -8.76 -28.99
N ASP A 225 3.60 -9.21 -29.84
CA ASP A 225 3.82 -10.63 -30.17
C ASP A 225 4.96 -11.30 -29.36
N ALA A 226 5.70 -10.53 -28.54
CA ALA A 226 6.83 -11.05 -27.77
C ALA A 226 6.48 -11.25 -26.29
N PRO A 227 7.13 -12.21 -25.60
CA PRO A 227 7.02 -12.30 -24.15
C PRO A 227 7.44 -10.98 -23.48
N PRO A 228 6.72 -10.54 -22.43
CA PRO A 228 7.13 -9.37 -21.67
C PRO A 228 8.49 -9.63 -21.01
N SER A 229 9.27 -8.56 -20.85
CA SER A 229 10.63 -8.60 -20.35
C SER A 229 10.91 -7.43 -19.41
N ASP A 230 11.16 -7.75 -18.14
CA ASP A 230 11.71 -6.82 -17.14
C ASP A 230 13.20 -6.50 -17.44
N GLN A 231 13.79 -7.01 -18.52
CA GLN A 231 15.17 -6.66 -18.91
C GLN A 231 15.27 -5.35 -19.69
N GLN A 232 14.13 -4.76 -20.07
CA GLN A 232 14.11 -3.46 -20.74
C GLN A 232 14.26 -2.36 -19.68
N ILE A 233 15.41 -1.71 -19.68
CA ILE A 233 15.70 -0.60 -18.78
C ILE A 233 15.97 0.67 -19.57
N GLY A 234 15.64 1.81 -18.98
CA GLY A 234 15.87 3.13 -19.55
C GLY A 234 15.06 4.24 -18.88
N VAL A 235 15.15 5.41 -19.48
CA VAL A 235 14.44 6.61 -19.04
C VAL A 235 13.67 7.21 -20.21
N LEU A 236 12.40 7.50 -19.97
CA LEU A 236 11.51 8.18 -20.91
C LEU A 236 11.12 9.54 -20.33
N GLU A 237 11.13 10.58 -21.16
CA GLU A 237 10.72 11.93 -20.76
C GLU A 237 9.63 12.48 -21.67
N SER A 238 8.66 13.17 -21.07
CA SER A 238 7.68 13.95 -21.82
C SER A 238 8.30 15.25 -22.34
N PRO A 239 7.63 15.92 -23.28
CA PRO A 239 7.86 17.34 -23.55
C PRO A 239 7.80 18.18 -22.27
N VAL A 240 8.51 19.31 -22.29
CA VAL A 240 8.45 20.30 -21.23
C VAL A 240 7.15 21.09 -21.34
N PHE A 241 6.49 21.35 -20.22
CA PHE A 241 5.33 22.22 -20.13
C PHE A 241 5.40 23.15 -18.93
N VAL A 242 4.69 24.26 -19.00
CA VAL A 242 4.41 25.12 -17.85
C VAL A 242 3.22 24.52 -17.10
N LEU A 243 3.41 24.21 -15.82
CA LEU A 243 2.34 23.69 -14.96
C LEU A 243 1.40 24.82 -14.54
N GLU A 244 0.14 24.79 -14.97
CA GLU A 244 -0.85 25.84 -14.67
C GLU A 244 -1.98 25.34 -13.77
N GLY A 245 -2.07 24.03 -13.55
CA GLY A 245 -3.03 23.38 -12.67
C GLY A 245 -2.48 23.07 -11.29
N ASP A 246 -3.41 22.74 -10.39
CA ASP A 246 -3.08 22.30 -9.04
C ASP A 246 -3.00 20.77 -8.94
N GLN A 247 -3.39 20.05 -10.00
CA GLN A 247 -3.45 18.59 -10.03
C GLN A 247 -2.86 18.00 -11.32
N ILE A 248 -2.21 16.84 -11.17
CA ILE A 248 -1.91 15.91 -12.27
C ILE A 248 -2.63 14.60 -11.96
N ALA A 249 -3.42 14.12 -12.92
CA ALA A 249 -4.07 12.82 -12.82
C ALA A 249 -3.45 11.86 -13.84
N LEU A 250 -3.20 10.61 -13.45
CA LEU A 250 -2.61 9.59 -14.31
C LEU A 250 -3.03 8.19 -13.89
N LEU A 251 -3.01 7.25 -14.82
CA LEU A 251 -3.07 5.82 -14.53
C LEU A 251 -1.67 5.26 -14.36
N MET A 252 -1.51 4.40 -13.33
CA MET A 252 -0.23 3.77 -13.04
C MET A 252 -0.37 2.36 -12.51
N GLY A 253 0.44 1.45 -13.07
CA GLY A 253 0.66 0.09 -12.60
C GLY A 253 2.16 -0.25 -12.67
N GLY A 254 2.50 -1.50 -12.35
CA GLY A 254 3.87 -2.01 -12.32
C GLY A 254 4.47 -2.03 -10.91
N GLY A 255 5.79 -1.98 -10.81
CA GLY A 255 6.53 -1.91 -9.56
C GLY A 255 6.80 -0.50 -9.07
N PHE A 256 7.56 -0.38 -7.99
CA PHE A 256 8.05 0.89 -7.47
C PHE A 256 9.34 0.70 -6.69
N ASP A 257 10.30 1.58 -6.98
CA ASP A 257 11.52 1.80 -6.22
C ASP A 257 11.88 3.29 -6.32
N ARG A 258 12.19 3.90 -5.18
CA ARG A 258 12.38 5.36 -5.10
C ARG A 258 13.53 5.88 -5.96
N GLU A 259 14.54 5.06 -6.23
CA GLU A 259 15.73 5.46 -6.97
C GLU A 259 15.80 4.82 -8.35
N GLN A 260 15.27 3.61 -8.51
CA GLN A 260 15.49 2.80 -9.71
C GLN A 260 14.22 2.50 -10.53
N LEU A 261 13.01 2.73 -10.00
CA LEU A 261 11.76 2.42 -10.72
C LEU A 261 10.62 3.34 -10.29
N TYR A 262 10.46 4.45 -11.00
CA TYR A 262 9.43 5.43 -10.66
C TYR A 262 9.01 6.27 -11.86
N PHE A 263 7.82 6.83 -11.75
CA PHE A 263 7.36 7.93 -12.57
C PHE A 263 7.38 9.20 -11.75
N GLY A 264 7.90 10.29 -12.30
CA GLY A 264 8.13 11.51 -11.54
C GLY A 264 7.81 12.79 -12.30
N LEU A 265 7.54 13.83 -11.53
CA LEU A 265 7.51 15.22 -11.98
C LEU A 265 8.89 15.82 -11.76
N VAL A 266 9.48 16.40 -12.80
CA VAL A 266 10.85 16.90 -12.78
C VAL A 266 10.86 18.37 -13.15
N ASP A 267 11.58 19.19 -12.39
CA ASP A 267 11.89 20.56 -12.78
C ASP A 267 12.79 20.55 -14.01
N SER A 268 12.31 21.11 -15.13
CA SER A 268 13.01 21.06 -16.40
C SER A 268 14.27 21.94 -16.47
N THR A 269 14.44 22.84 -15.49
CA THR A 269 15.57 23.77 -15.39
C THR A 269 16.68 23.19 -14.53
N THR A 270 16.34 22.63 -13.37
CA THR A 270 17.32 22.10 -12.41
C THR A 270 17.56 20.60 -12.56
N GLY A 271 16.63 19.87 -13.16
CA GLY A 271 16.63 18.40 -13.22
C GLY A 271 16.18 17.73 -11.91
N GLU A 272 15.78 18.51 -10.89
CA GLU A 272 15.31 18.01 -9.60
C GLU A 272 14.00 17.25 -9.75
N VAL A 273 13.90 16.09 -9.11
CA VAL A 273 12.64 15.33 -9.06
C VAL A 273 11.76 15.86 -7.93
N LEU A 274 10.68 16.53 -8.31
CA LEU A 274 9.75 17.22 -7.40
C LEU A 274 8.76 16.25 -6.74
N MET A 275 8.34 15.22 -7.47
CA MET A 275 7.40 14.20 -7.00
C MET A 275 7.66 12.87 -7.70
N LYS A 276 7.40 11.75 -7.02
CA LYS A 276 7.55 10.38 -7.55
C LYS A 276 6.36 9.51 -7.17
N SER A 277 6.02 8.55 -8.01
CA SER A 277 5.13 7.42 -7.71
C SER A 277 5.53 6.19 -8.51
N GLY A 278 4.95 5.04 -8.17
CA GLY A 278 5.06 3.81 -8.95
C GLY A 278 3.85 2.92 -8.68
N GLY A 279 3.85 1.73 -9.29
CA GLY A 279 2.78 0.75 -9.13
C GLY A 279 2.88 -0.06 -7.83
N LYS A 280 1.88 -0.94 -7.61
CA LYS A 280 1.74 -1.74 -6.39
C LYS A 280 2.20 -3.19 -6.57
N LYS A 281 3.15 -3.41 -7.49
CA LYS A 281 3.60 -4.74 -7.96
C LYS A 281 2.44 -5.52 -8.59
N ASP A 282 1.75 -4.85 -9.50
CA ASP A 282 0.64 -5.41 -10.27
C ASP A 282 0.56 -4.81 -11.67
N ALA A 283 0.01 -5.57 -12.63
CA ALA A 283 -0.15 -5.06 -13.99
C ALA A 283 -1.27 -4.02 -14.08
N GLN A 284 -2.32 -4.18 -13.27
CA GLN A 284 -3.50 -3.31 -13.30
C GLN A 284 -3.15 -1.88 -12.88
N MET A 285 -3.35 -0.94 -13.80
CA MET A 285 -3.19 0.48 -13.54
C MET A 285 -4.34 1.02 -12.69
N ARG A 286 -4.03 1.98 -11.83
CA ARG A 286 -5.02 2.71 -11.04
C ARG A 286 -4.77 4.19 -11.11
N ARG A 287 -5.85 4.96 -10.95
CA ARG A 287 -5.79 6.41 -10.90
C ARG A 287 -4.97 6.87 -9.70
N ILE A 288 -3.99 7.70 -10.00
CA ILE A 288 -3.25 8.50 -9.05
C ILE A 288 -3.57 9.96 -9.36
N ILE A 289 -3.82 10.74 -8.32
CA ILE A 289 -3.97 12.20 -8.40
C ILE A 289 -2.88 12.81 -7.54
N TRP A 290 -2.01 13.58 -8.16
CA TRP A 290 -0.98 14.36 -7.49
C TRP A 290 -1.51 15.76 -7.22
N ASP A 291 -1.33 16.24 -5.99
CA ASP A 291 -1.41 17.67 -5.68
C ASP A 291 -0.06 18.30 -6.01
N VAL A 292 -0.08 19.19 -7.00
CA VAL A 292 1.10 19.88 -7.52
C VAL A 292 0.99 21.40 -7.37
N SER A 293 0.02 21.87 -6.59
CA SER A 293 -0.25 23.30 -6.34
C SER A 293 0.99 24.11 -5.97
N LYS A 294 1.93 23.49 -5.23
CA LYS A 294 3.21 24.08 -4.82
C LYS A 294 4.09 24.53 -6.00
N TRP A 295 4.00 23.87 -7.15
CA TRP A 295 4.88 24.12 -8.31
C TRP A 295 4.15 24.78 -9.48
N LYS A 296 2.99 25.38 -9.23
CA LYS A 296 2.26 26.14 -10.23
C LYS A 296 3.13 27.26 -10.81
N GLY A 297 3.16 27.36 -12.13
CA GLY A 297 4.00 28.26 -12.92
C GLY A 297 5.39 27.70 -13.25
N ALA A 298 5.81 26.58 -12.66
CA ALA A 298 7.11 25.97 -12.95
C ALA A 298 7.13 25.33 -14.34
N ARG A 299 8.31 25.35 -14.98
CA ARG A 299 8.58 24.59 -16.21
C ARG A 299 9.01 23.18 -15.82
N VAL A 300 8.17 22.20 -16.10
CA VAL A 300 8.34 20.82 -15.66
C VAL A 300 8.26 19.84 -16.83
N ARG A 301 8.73 18.63 -16.62
CA ARG A 301 8.48 17.47 -17.49
C ARG A 301 8.13 16.25 -16.65
N LEU A 302 7.48 15.28 -17.27
CA LEU A 302 7.25 13.97 -16.68
C LEU A 302 8.41 13.06 -17.07
N ARG A 303 8.86 12.22 -16.14
CA ARG A 303 9.95 11.27 -16.35
C ARG A 303 9.55 9.90 -15.83
N LEU A 304 9.69 8.88 -16.67
CA LEU A 304 9.64 7.48 -16.27
C LEU A 304 11.07 6.96 -16.18
N VAL A 305 11.45 6.40 -15.03
CA VAL A 305 12.73 5.73 -14.80
C VAL A 305 12.46 4.25 -14.53
N ASP A 306 13.13 3.38 -15.28
CA ASP A 306 13.11 1.94 -15.09
C ASP A 306 14.51 1.36 -15.25
N HIS A 307 15.17 1.06 -14.13
CA HIS A 307 16.49 0.45 -14.06
C HIS A 307 16.45 -0.92 -13.36
N GLN A 308 15.26 -1.50 -13.16
CA GLN A 308 15.11 -2.74 -12.42
C GLN A 308 14.90 -3.94 -13.35
N THR A 309 15.70 -4.98 -13.14
CA THR A 309 15.59 -6.25 -13.88
C THR A 309 14.97 -7.39 -13.08
N SER A 310 14.59 -7.10 -11.83
CA SER A 310 13.97 -8.07 -10.91
C SER A 310 12.46 -8.15 -11.14
N GLY A 311 11.78 -9.15 -10.57
CA GLY A 311 10.34 -9.33 -10.79
C GLY A 311 9.52 -8.10 -10.35
N TRP A 312 8.72 -7.57 -11.29
CA TRP A 312 8.03 -6.26 -11.23
C TRP A 312 8.93 -5.05 -11.50
N GLY A 313 10.08 -5.25 -12.14
CA GLY A 313 10.94 -4.22 -12.70
C GLY A 313 10.36 -3.64 -13.98
N HIS A 314 9.16 -3.05 -13.88
CA HIS A 314 8.50 -2.35 -14.98
C HIS A 314 7.43 -1.39 -14.48
N LEU A 315 7.02 -0.46 -15.34
CA LEU A 315 5.90 0.45 -15.14
C LEU A 315 4.91 0.36 -16.30
N ASN A 316 3.63 0.51 -15.97
CA ASN A 316 2.57 0.74 -16.93
C ASN A 316 1.96 2.12 -16.63
N VAL A 317 1.88 2.99 -17.63
CA VAL A 317 1.42 4.37 -17.47
C VAL A 317 0.47 4.74 -18.60
N ASP A 318 -0.59 5.46 -18.25
CA ASP A 318 -1.61 5.87 -19.21
C ASP A 318 -2.40 7.09 -18.71
N ASP A 319 -3.21 7.68 -19.59
CA ASP A 319 -4.21 8.72 -19.33
C ASP A 319 -3.70 9.84 -18.38
N ILE A 320 -2.56 10.41 -18.74
CA ILE A 320 -2.00 11.51 -17.98
C ILE A 320 -2.69 12.80 -18.41
N SER A 321 -3.18 13.55 -17.44
CA SER A 321 -3.88 14.80 -17.65
C SER A 321 -3.44 15.86 -16.65
N VAL A 322 -3.28 17.09 -17.14
CA VAL A 322 -2.86 18.27 -16.37
C VAL A 322 -3.34 19.55 -17.05
N GLN A 323 -3.53 20.63 -16.28
CA GLN A 323 -3.67 21.97 -16.85
C GLN A 323 -2.28 22.58 -17.05
N GLY A 324 -1.96 22.95 -18.29
CA GLY A 324 -0.66 23.53 -18.62
C GLY A 324 -0.51 23.90 -20.08
N THR A 325 0.69 24.39 -20.42
CA THR A 325 1.03 24.79 -21.79
C THR A 325 2.38 24.19 -22.18
N LEU A 326 2.43 23.44 -23.29
CA LEU A 326 3.67 22.89 -23.83
C LEU A 326 4.65 24.02 -24.16
N VAL A 327 5.92 23.81 -23.84
CA VAL A 327 7.00 24.73 -24.17
C VAL A 327 7.60 24.31 -25.51
N GLY A 328 7.58 25.22 -26.49
CA GLY A 328 8.30 25.04 -27.75
C GLY A 328 7.47 24.51 -28.93
N GLN A 329 6.17 24.22 -28.76
CA GLN A 329 5.28 24.04 -29.90
C GLN A 329 4.75 25.40 -30.38
N THR A 330 5.40 25.94 -31.42
CA THR A 330 4.82 27.03 -32.20
C THR A 330 3.53 26.50 -32.83
N SER A 331 2.37 27.06 -32.51
CA SER A 331 1.11 26.70 -33.15
C SER A 331 1.21 26.90 -34.66
N THR A 332 1.35 25.82 -35.43
CA THR A 332 0.90 25.84 -36.81
C THR A 332 -0.62 25.82 -36.79
N ARG A 333 -1.19 27.00 -37.07
CA ARG A 333 -2.58 27.20 -37.51
C ARG A 333 -2.86 26.39 -38.77
#